data_AF-A0A822C8Q6-F1
#
_entry.id   AF-A0A822C8Q6-F1
#
_cell.length_a   1.000
_cell.length_b   1.000
_cell.length_c   1.000
_cell.angle_alpha   90.00
_cell.angle_beta   90.00
_cell.angle_gamma   90.00
#
_symmetry.space_group_name_H-M   'P 1'
#
loop_
_entity.id
_entity.type
_entity.pdbx_description
1 polymer ?
#
loop_
_entity_poly.entity_id
_entity_poly.type
_entity_poly.pdbx_seq_one_letter_code
_entity_poly.pdbx_strand_id
1 'polypeptide(L)' 'MISEVQYGGRVTDDFDKRLLKTYVKSWFCDEMFDANFQFEEKAYHIPKITRMDDIFDYIDTMPNYDSGKVFGLSPLAND' A
#
# COMPACT_ATOMS: atom_id res chain seq x y z
N MET A 1 -5.11 -12.61 9.65
CA MET A 1 -5.32 -11.63 10.74
C MET A 1 -5.70 -10.24 10.22
N ILE A 2 -4.87 -9.56 9.41
CA ILE A 2 -5.16 -8.19 8.93
C ILE A 2 -6.39 -8.15 8.00
N SER A 3 -6.37 -8.89 6.89
CA SER A 3 -7.46 -8.88 5.90
C SER A 3 -8.78 -9.46 6.43
N GLU A 4 -8.75 -10.48 7.27
CA GLU A 4 -9.96 -11.19 7.71
C GLU A 4 -10.57 -10.65 9.01
N VAL A 5 -9.73 -10.23 9.97
CA VAL A 5 -10.20 -9.87 11.32
C VAL A 5 -10.24 -8.36 11.51
N GLN A 6 -9.14 -7.66 11.20
CA GLN A 6 -9.05 -6.21 11.44
C GLN A 6 -9.90 -5.39 10.45
N TYR A 7 -9.81 -5.74 9.17
CA TYR A 7 -10.53 -5.06 8.10
C TYR A 7 -11.73 -5.86 7.58
N GLY A 8 -11.61 -7.18 7.46
CA GLY A 8 -12.63 -8.05 6.87
C GLY A 8 -13.99 -8.06 7.58
N GLY A 9 -14.04 -7.81 8.88
CA GLY A 9 -15.30 -7.74 9.64
C GLY A 9 -16.23 -6.59 9.22
N ARG A 10 -15.71 -5.59 8.50
CA ARG A 10 -16.48 -4.44 7.97
C ARG A 10 -16.82 -4.58 6.48
N VAL A 11 -16.26 -5.60 5.82
CA VAL A 11 -16.42 -5.82 4.38
C VAL A 11 -17.45 -6.92 4.17
N THR A 12 -18.57 -6.59 3.53
CA THR A 12 -19.66 -7.54 3.32
C THR A 12 -19.57 -8.27 1.99
N ASP A 13 -19.13 -7.58 0.94
CA ASP A 13 -19.01 -8.14 -0.41
C ASP A 13 -17.80 -9.08 -0.55
N ASP A 14 -18.00 -10.18 -1.26
CA ASP A 14 -16.97 -11.22 -1.40
C ASP A 14 -15.84 -10.83 -2.36
N PHE A 15 -16.13 -9.99 -3.36
CA PHE A 15 -15.08 -9.44 -4.23
C PHE A 15 -14.21 -8.43 -3.49
N ASP A 16 -14.79 -7.60 -2.64
CA ASP A 16 -14.03 -6.69 -1.78
C ASP A 16 -13.15 -7.44 -0.78
N LYS A 17 -13.65 -8.52 -0.16
CA LYS A 17 -12.84 -9.39 0.71
C LYS A 17 -11.68 -10.01 -0.07
N ARG A 18 -11.93 -10.47 -1.30
CA ARG A 18 -10.89 -11.04 -2.16
C ARG A 18 -9.83 -9.99 -2.50
N LEU A 19 -10.22 -8.78 -2.87
CA LEU A 19 -9.32 -7.67 -3.16
C LEU A 19 -8.44 -7.34 -1.95
N LEU A 20 -9.05 -7.21 -0.76
CA LEU A 20 -8.33 -6.95 0.49
C LEU A 20 -7.30 -8.05 0.81
N LYS A 21 -7.66 -9.32 0.59
CA LYS A 21 -6.71 -10.44 0.74
C LYS A 21 -5.55 -10.34 -0.25
N THR A 22 -5.81 -9.94 -1.49
CA THR A 22 -4.77 -9.74 -2.50
C THR A 22 -3.79 -8.64 -2.08
N TYR A 23 -4.28 -7.48 -1.63
CA TYR A 23 -3.42 -6.41 -1.14
C TYR A 23 -2.53 -6.86 0.02
N VAL A 24 -3.14 -7.50 1.03
CA VAL A 24 -2.37 -7.96 2.19
C VAL A 24 -1.29 -8.96 1.78
N LYS A 25 -1.60 -9.89 0.87
CA LYS A 25 -0.62 -10.87 0.37
C LYS A 25 0.50 -10.22 -0.46
N SER A 26 0.18 -9.19 -1.23
CA SER A 26 1.15 -8.51 -2.09
C SER A 26 2.09 -7.56 -1.33
N TRP A 27 1.64 -7.02 -0.21
CA TRP A 27 2.36 -5.97 0.52
C TRP A 27 2.99 -6.45 1.83
N PHE A 28 2.38 -7.44 2.50
CA PHE A 28 2.92 -8.02 3.73
C PHE A 28 3.52 -9.40 3.44
N CYS A 29 4.63 -9.39 2.71
CA CYS A 29 5.42 -10.57 2.37
C CYS A 29 6.90 -10.35 2.72
N ASP A 30 7.71 -11.41 2.66
CA ASP A 30 9.11 -11.34 3.09
C ASP A 30 9.93 -10.38 2.22
N GLU A 31 9.54 -10.21 0.95
CA GLU A 31 10.14 -9.28 0.01
C GLU A 31 10.05 -7.82 0.49
N MET A 32 9.07 -7.48 1.34
CA MET A 32 8.93 -6.14 1.93
C MET A 32 10.18 -5.69 2.70
N PHE A 33 10.96 -6.62 3.23
CA PHE A 33 12.19 -6.31 3.98
C PHE A 33 13.43 -6.18 3.08
N ASP A 34 13.31 -6.44 1.78
CA ASP A 34 14.39 -6.18 0.82
C ASP A 34 14.64 -4.67 0.70
N ALA A 35 15.91 -4.28 0.63
CA ALA A 35 16.30 -2.89 0.46
C ALA A 35 15.82 -2.27 -0.86
N ASN A 36 15.53 -3.09 -1.87
CA ASN A 36 15.03 -2.69 -3.18
C ASN A 36 13.51 -2.81 -3.30
N PHE A 37 12.82 -3.21 -2.23
CA PHE A 37 11.37 -3.27 -2.23
C PHE A 37 10.78 -1.88 -2.44
N GLN A 38 9.73 -1.83 -3.24
CA GLN A 38 9.00 -0.62 -3.55
C GLN A 38 7.53 -0.98 -3.76
N PHE A 39 6.64 -0.12 -3.27
CA PHE A 39 5.23 -0.20 -3.60
C PHE A 39 4.99 0.50 -4.94
N GLU A 40 4.24 -0.19 -5.80
CA GLU A 40 3.97 0.20 -7.20
C GLU A 40 5.27 0.38 -8.02
N GLU A 41 5.19 0.52 -9.35
CA GLU A 41 6.33 0.65 -10.28
C GLU A 41 7.25 1.88 -10.01
N LYS A 42 7.99 1.87 -8.89
CA LYS A 42 9.05 2.81 -8.45
C LYS A 42 8.61 4.12 -7.81
N ALA A 43 7.40 4.22 -7.28
CA ALA A 43 6.92 5.47 -6.68
C ALA A 43 7.19 5.55 -5.17
N TYR A 44 7.08 4.44 -4.43
CA TYR A 44 7.05 4.46 -2.98
C TYR A 44 8.03 3.47 -2.36
N HIS A 45 9.02 3.99 -1.64
CA HIS A 45 10.02 3.18 -0.94
C HIS A 45 9.73 3.11 0.56
N ILE A 46 10.19 2.04 1.22
CA ILE A 46 10.15 1.95 2.67
C ILE A 46 11.41 2.65 3.22
N PRO A 47 11.29 3.81 3.89
CA PRO A 47 12.45 4.51 4.41
C PRO A 47 13.03 3.78 5.63
N LYS A 48 14.37 3.71 5.73
CA LYS A 48 15.07 3.13 6.89
C LYS A 48 15.21 4.17 8.00
N ILE A 49 14.08 4.60 8.55
CA ILE A 49 13.98 5.68 9.54
C ILE A 49 13.38 5.12 10.84
N THR A 50 13.89 5.59 11.98
CA THR A 50 13.44 5.15 13.32
C THR A 50 12.82 6.26 14.16
N ARG A 51 13.09 7.53 13.81
CA ARG A 51 12.53 8.70 14.50
C ARG A 51 11.22 9.11 13.85
N MET A 52 10.25 9.50 14.67
CA MET A 52 8.93 9.89 14.17
C MET A 52 8.99 11.18 13.32
N ASP A 53 9.77 12.18 13.75
CA ASP A 53 9.91 13.45 13.03
C ASP A 53 10.40 13.22 11.59
N ASP A 54 11.44 12.40 11.44
CA ASP A 54 12.03 12.03 10.15
C ASP A 54 11.02 11.25 9.26
N ILE A 55 10.07 10.51 9.85
CA ILE A 55 8.99 9.85 9.09
C ILE A 55 8.03 10.89 8.52
N PHE A 56 7.65 11.91 9.31
CA PHE A 56 6.79 12.99 8.84
C PHE A 56 7.48 13.81 7.75
N ASP A 57 8.75 14.15 7.94
CA ASP A 57 9.55 14.86 6.94
C ASP A 57 9.60 14.07 5.62
N TYR A 58 9.74 12.74 5.68
CA TYR A 58 9.70 11.88 4.49
C TYR A 58 8.32 11.91 3.81
N ILE A 59 7.23 11.84 4.59
CA ILE A 59 5.86 11.91 4.08
C ILE A 59 5.64 13.22 3.32
N ASP A 60 6.15 14.34 3.83
CA ASP A 60 6.02 15.65 3.19
C ASP A 60 6.77 15.77 1.86
N THR A 61 7.72 14.87 1.57
CA THR A 61 8.38 14.80 0.25
C THR A 61 7.59 14.03 -0.80
N MET A 62 6.54 13.30 -0.40
CA MET A 62 5.75 12.47 -1.32
C MET A 62 4.81 13.33 -2.19
N PRO A 63 4.42 12.83 -3.38
CA PRO A 63 3.47 13.54 -4.23
C PRO A 63 2.12 13.75 -3.53
N ASN A 64 1.51 14.93 -3.70
CA ASN A 64 0.17 15.22 -3.18
C ASN A 64 -0.95 14.50 -3.94
N TYR A 65 -0.66 13.97 -5.12
CA TYR A 65 -1.64 13.33 -6.00
C TYR A 65 -1.10 11.99 -6.49
N ASP A 66 -1.88 10.96 -6.22
CA ASP A 66 -1.65 9.61 -6.73
C ASP A 66 -2.40 9.37 -8.04
N SER A 67 -1.79 8.59 -8.93
CA SER A 67 -2.53 8.02 -10.06
C SER A 67 -3.23 6.73 -9.63
N GLY A 68 -4.35 6.38 -10.26
CA GLY A 68 -5.08 5.13 -10.04
C GLY A 68 -4.23 3.87 -10.18
N LYS A 69 -3.09 3.94 -10.89
CA LYS A 69 -2.13 2.84 -10.98
C LYS A 69 -1.59 2.39 -9.62
N VAL A 70 -1.42 3.32 -8.67
CA VAL A 70 -0.99 3.02 -7.29
C VAL A 70 -1.93 2.03 -6.59
N PHE A 71 -3.20 1.99 -7.02
CA PHE A 71 -4.22 1.07 -6.55
C PHE A 71 -4.44 -0.12 -7.51
N GLY A 72 -3.51 -0.38 -8.43
CA GLY A 72 -3.65 -1.41 -9.46
C GLY A 72 -4.78 -1.17 -10.46
N LEU A 73 -5.26 0.07 -10.59
CA LEU A 73 -6.35 0.42 -11.50
C LEU A 73 -5.84 0.81 -12.88
N SER A 74 -6.73 0.68 -13.88
CA SER A 74 -6.46 1.12 -15.24
C SER A 74 -6.21 2.64 -15.28
N PRO A 75 -5.35 3.15 -16.19
CA PRO A 75 -5.16 4.59 -16.40
C PRO A 75 -6.46 5.37 -16.67
N LEU A 76 -7.51 4.69 -17.11
CA LEU A 76 -8.84 5.26 -17.35
C LEU A 76 -9.64 5.53 -16.07
N ALA A 77 -9.17 5.07 -14.91
CA ALA A 77 -9.82 5.28 -13.61
C ALA A 77 -9.29 6.52 -12.87
N ASN A 78 -8.54 7.39 -13.56
CA ASN A 78 -8.07 8.67 -13.04
C ASN A 78 -9.14 9.73 -13.31
N ASP A 79 -10.05 9.96 -12.38
CA ASP A 79 -10.89 11.18 -12.33
C ASP A 79 -10.17 12.27 -11.53
#